data_AF-A0A8T1Z8N7-F1
#
_entry.id   AF-A0A8T1Z8N7-F1
#
_cell.length_a   1.000
_cell.length_b   1.000
_cell.length_c   1.000
_cell.angle_alpha   90.00
_cell.angle_beta   90.00
_cell.angle_gamma   90.00
#
_symmetry.space_group_name_H-M   'P 1'
#
loop_
_entity.id
_entity.type
_entity.pdbx_description
1 polymer ?
#
loop_
_entity_poly.entity_id
_entity_poly.type
_entity_poly.pdbx_seq_one_letter_code
_entity_poly.pdbx_strand_id
1 'polypeptide(L)'
;MLGDFITRIIILLVGYAYPAYGCYKSIEKKKAEIHELRYWCKYWILVALLTVFERIGDIIVSWLPLYGEIKIALLVYLWYPKSQGLSYVYEKLLCPYMSKHESDIDQGISVLKIRGHLVITQLLQCGFHWSLQIFKQLQQQFSIDKV
;
A
#
# COMPACT_ATOMS: atom_id res chain seq x y z
N MET A 1 -4.01 13.77 23.89
CA MET A 1 -4.07 14.57 22.64
C MET A 1 -2.67 14.96 22.17
N LEU A 2 -1.86 15.66 22.99
CA LEU A 2 -0.50 16.05 22.59
C LEU A 2 0.45 14.84 22.43
N GLY A 3 0.39 13.86 23.34
CA GLY A 3 1.21 12.65 23.27
C GLY A 3 1.02 11.86 21.97
N ASP A 4 -0.24 11.53 21.63
CA ASP A 4 -0.56 10.81 20.37
C ASP A 4 -0.08 11.55 19.11
N PHE A 5 -0.18 12.89 19.09
CA PHE A 5 0.34 13.69 17.99
C PHE A 5 1.86 13.59 17.87
N ILE A 6 2.58 13.65 18.98
CA ILE A 6 4.04 13.49 19.02
C ILE A 6 4.44 12.08 18.57
N THR A 7 3.79 11.04 19.11
CA THR A 7 4.02 9.64 18.75
C THR A 7 3.80 9.42 17.24
N ARG A 8 2.76 10.00 16.66
CA ARG A 8 2.50 9.95 15.21
C ARG A 8 3.59 10.61 14.39
N ILE A 9 4.06 11.79 14.78
CA ILE A 9 5.17 12.46 14.10
C ILE A 9 6.43 11.61 14.16
N ILE A 10 6.74 11.03 15.33
CA ILE A 10 7.89 10.15 15.49
C ILE A 10 7.76 8.92 14.57
N ILE A 11 6.59 8.28 14.51
CA ILE A 11 6.33 7.15 13.62
C ILE A 11 6.57 7.56 12.15
N LEU A 12 6.03 8.70 11.71
CA LEU A 12 6.21 9.18 10.34
C LEU A 12 7.68 9.44 10.00
N LEU A 13 8.43 10.05 10.93
CA LEU A 13 9.84 10.36 10.70
C LEU A 13 10.72 9.12 10.77
N VAL A 14 10.60 8.33 11.83
CA VAL A 14 11.49 7.20 12.12
C VAL A 14 11.06 5.93 11.41
N GLY A 15 9.76 5.67 11.32
CA GLY A 15 9.20 4.47 10.68
C GLY A 15 9.02 4.61 9.16
N TYR A 16 8.85 5.81 8.62
CA TYR A 16 8.61 6.00 7.19
C TYR A 16 9.69 6.84 6.51
N ALA A 17 9.99 8.05 7.00
CA ALA A 17 10.93 8.95 6.32
C ALA A 17 12.38 8.43 6.34
N TYR A 18 12.85 7.92 7.48
CA TYR A 18 14.20 7.38 7.59
C TYR A 18 14.43 6.15 6.68
N PRO A 19 13.57 5.11 6.71
CA PRO A 19 13.67 3.99 5.77
C PRO A 19 13.53 4.40 4.30
N ALA A 20 12.66 5.37 4.00
CA ALA A 20 12.53 5.90 2.63
C ALA A 20 13.82 6.56 2.14
N TYR A 21 14.49 7.34 2.99
CA TYR A 21 15.82 7.87 2.68
C TYR A 21 16.87 6.75 2.53
N GLY A 22 16.77 5.70 3.35
CA GLY A 22 17.56 4.48 3.22
C GLY A 22 17.40 3.80 1.85
N CYS A 23 16.16 3.69 1.34
CA CYS A 23 15.87 3.20 -0.01
C CYS A 23 16.53 4.07 -1.08
N TYR A 24 16.33 5.39 -1.01
CA TYR A 24 16.92 6.34 -1.97
C TYR A 24 18.45 6.19 -2.02
N LYS A 25 19.09 6.18 -0.86
CA LYS A 25 20.54 6.01 -0.75
C LYS A 25 21.01 4.66 -1.31
N SER A 26 20.23 3.59 -1.13
CA SER A 26 20.57 2.25 -1.62
C SER A 26 20.45 2.14 -3.14
N ILE A 27 19.50 2.88 -3.75
CA ILE A 27 19.29 2.93 -5.20
C ILE A 27 20.35 3.79 -5.90
N GLU A 28 20.72 4.93 -5.31
CA GLU A 28 21.69 5.88 -5.88
C GLU A 28 23.15 5.39 -5.80
N LYS A 29 23.44 4.32 -5.05
CA LYS A 29 24.79 3.75 -4.99
C LYS A 29 25.21 3.22 -6.35
N LYS A 30 26.38 3.68 -6.86
CA LYS A 30 26.99 3.25 -8.13
C LYS A 30 27.12 1.72 -8.27
N LYS A 31 27.30 1.02 -7.15
CA LYS A 31 27.17 -0.44 -7.06
C LYS A 31 26.01 -0.74 -6.13
N ALA A 32 24.83 -0.91 -6.70
CA ALA A 32 23.64 -1.28 -5.94
C ALA A 32 23.86 -2.67 -5.32
N GLU A 33 23.95 -2.71 -4.00
CA GLU A 33 24.05 -3.96 -3.26
C GLU A 33 22.67 -4.60 -3.18
N ILE A 34 22.45 -5.66 -3.96
CA ILE A 34 21.15 -6.34 -4.06
C ILE A 34 20.63 -6.76 -2.67
N HIS A 35 21.52 -7.07 -1.73
CA HIS A 35 21.15 -7.44 -0.37
C HIS A 35 20.55 -6.25 0.42
N GLU A 36 21.07 -5.03 0.24
CA GLU A 36 20.51 -3.82 0.86
C GLU A 36 19.14 -3.48 0.26
N LEU A 37 18.98 -3.60 -1.06
CA LEU A 37 17.68 -3.40 -1.70
C LEU A 37 16.65 -4.40 -1.18
N ARG A 38 17.01 -5.70 -1.14
CA ARG A 38 16.15 -6.74 -0.59
C ARG A 38 15.80 -6.48 0.87
N TYR A 39 16.73 -5.98 1.68
CA TYR A 39 16.49 -5.60 3.06
C TYR A 39 15.36 -4.58 3.17
N TRP A 40 15.45 -3.47 2.43
CA TRP A 40 14.40 -2.44 2.45
C TRP A 40 13.07 -2.96 1.90
N CYS A 41 13.08 -3.81 0.86
CA CYS A 41 11.85 -4.43 0.37
C CYS A 41 11.18 -5.30 1.44
N LYS A 42 11.94 -6.17 2.13
CA LYS A 42 11.43 -6.97 3.25
C LYS A 42 10.83 -6.09 4.33
N TYR A 43 11.49 -4.98 4.67
CA TYR A 43 11.01 -4.02 5.67
C TYR A 43 9.64 -3.45 5.28
N TRP A 44 9.50 -2.93 4.05
CA TRP A 44 8.25 -2.33 3.59
C TRP A 44 7.08 -3.32 3.53
N ILE A 45 7.34 -4.59 3.19
CA ILE A 45 6.30 -5.63 3.23
C ILE A 45 5.82 -5.86 4.67
N LEU A 46 6.73 -5.95 5.64
CA LEU A 46 6.34 -6.09 7.05
C LEU A 46 5.64 -4.86 7.59
N VAL A 47 6.06 -3.65 7.24
CA VAL A 47 5.38 -2.41 7.63
C VAL A 47 3.96 -2.37 7.08
N ALA A 48 3.74 -2.79 5.84
CA ALA A 48 2.40 -2.88 5.25
C ALA A 48 1.49 -3.84 6.04
N LEU A 49 2.00 -5.02 6.38
CA LEU A 49 1.26 -5.99 7.20
C LEU A 49 0.99 -5.46 8.61
N LEU A 50 2.01 -4.89 9.26
CA LEU A 50 1.86 -4.27 10.57
C LEU A 50 0.83 -3.14 10.54
N THR A 51 0.79 -2.32 9.50
CA THR A 51 -0.21 -1.25 9.38
C THR A 51 -1.64 -1.82 9.36
N VAL A 52 -1.86 -2.96 8.71
CA VAL A 52 -3.17 -3.66 8.73
C VAL A 52 -3.48 -4.17 10.13
N PHE A 53 -2.52 -4.82 10.80
CA PHE A 53 -2.69 -5.30 12.17
C PHE A 53 -2.88 -4.17 13.17
N GLU A 54 -2.21 -3.05 13.00
CA GLU A 54 -2.35 -1.86 13.85
C GLU A 54 -3.77 -1.31 13.77
N ARG A 55 -4.40 -1.27 12.58
CA ARG A 55 -5.79 -0.82 12.45
C ARG A 55 -6.75 -1.71 13.24
N ILE A 56 -6.48 -3.01 13.29
CA ILE A 56 -7.26 -3.96 14.10
C ILE A 56 -6.91 -3.79 15.59
N GLY A 57 -5.63 -3.66 15.92
CA GLY A 57 -5.12 -3.45 17.27
C GLY A 57 -5.63 -2.16 17.90
N ASP A 58 -5.81 -1.09 17.12
CA ASP A 58 -6.36 0.19 17.58
C ASP A 58 -7.81 0.04 18.06
N ILE A 59 -8.57 -0.87 17.45
CA ILE A 59 -9.95 -1.16 17.85
C ILE A 59 -9.97 -1.95 19.17
N ILE A 60 -9.00 -2.84 19.38
CA ILE A 60 -9.02 -3.82 20.49
C ILE A 60 -8.21 -3.35 21.72
N VAL A 61 -7.08 -2.68 21.51
CA VAL A 61 -6.01 -2.44 22.50
C VAL A 61 -5.81 -0.94 22.80
N SER A 62 -6.63 -0.05 22.24
CA SER A 62 -6.52 1.40 22.44
C SER A 62 -6.67 1.87 23.89
N TRP A 63 -7.21 1.04 24.79
CA TRP A 63 -7.35 1.34 26.21
C TRP A 63 -6.04 1.21 27.01
N LEU A 64 -4.98 0.62 26.44
CA LEU A 64 -3.71 0.38 27.14
C LEU A 64 -2.78 1.62 27.06
N PRO A 65 -2.30 2.17 28.20
CA PRO A 65 -1.59 3.46 28.25
C PRO A 65 -0.16 3.47 27.69
N LEU A 66 0.39 2.35 27.21
CA LEU A 66 1.73 2.25 26.60
C LEU A 66 1.71 1.75 25.14
N TYR A 67 0.53 1.64 24.55
CA TYR A 67 0.37 1.04 23.23
C TYR A 67 1.09 1.83 22.12
N GLY A 68 1.08 3.16 22.16
CA GLY A 68 1.77 4.00 21.16
C GLY A 68 3.30 3.86 21.18
N GLU A 69 3.90 3.75 22.37
CA GLU A 69 5.35 3.60 22.53
C GLU A 69 5.82 2.21 22.06
N ILE A 70 5.01 1.17 22.32
CA ILE A 70 5.28 -0.18 21.83
C ILE A 70 5.30 -0.22 20.30
N LYS A 71 4.42 0.54 19.63
CA LYS A 71 4.43 0.64 18.15
C LYS A 71 5.73 1.23 17.63
N ILE A 72 6.19 2.33 18.23
CA ILE A 72 7.47 2.95 17.85
C ILE A 72 8.61 1.95 18.05
N ALA A 73 8.66 1.30 19.21
CA ALA A 73 9.69 0.31 19.51
C ALA A 73 9.67 -0.86 18.50
N LEU A 74 8.49 -1.33 18.09
CA LEU A 74 8.35 -2.39 17.09
C LEU A 74 8.85 -1.96 15.71
N LEU A 75 8.50 -0.76 15.25
CA LEU A 75 8.99 -0.22 13.97
C LEU A 75 10.52 -0.05 13.99
N VAL A 76 11.07 0.52 15.06
CA VAL A 76 12.52 0.66 15.25
C VAL A 76 13.20 -0.70 15.28
N TYR A 77 12.63 -1.67 16.00
CA TYR A 77 13.16 -3.02 16.06
C TYR A 77 13.23 -3.68 14.68
N LEU A 78 12.27 -3.41 13.79
CA LEU A 78 12.25 -3.97 12.43
C LEU A 78 13.28 -3.34 11.50
N TRP A 79 13.42 -2.01 11.42
CA TRP A 79 14.42 -1.45 10.50
C TRP A 79 15.84 -1.46 11.08
N TYR A 80 16.03 -1.64 12.39
CA TYR A 80 17.35 -1.62 13.01
C TYR A 80 18.18 -2.85 12.60
N PRO A 81 19.23 -2.70 11.78
CA PRO A 81 19.89 -3.83 11.12
C PRO A 81 20.61 -4.79 12.07
N LYS A 82 20.96 -4.36 13.28
CA LYS A 82 21.63 -5.22 14.27
C LYS A 82 20.66 -6.13 15.04
N SER A 83 19.35 -5.86 15.05
CA SER A 83 18.38 -6.62 15.84
C SER A 83 18.04 -7.99 15.25
N GLN A 84 18.39 -8.23 13.97
CA GLN A 84 17.95 -9.37 13.16
C GLN A 84 16.42 -9.58 13.12
N GLY A 85 15.63 -8.65 13.66
CA GLY A 85 14.18 -8.78 13.81
C GLY A 85 13.48 -8.88 12.47
N LEU A 86 13.90 -8.08 11.49
CA LEU A 86 13.38 -8.13 10.12
C LEU A 86 13.56 -9.51 9.49
N SER A 87 14.79 -10.03 9.52
CA SER A 87 15.10 -11.33 8.91
C SER A 87 14.33 -12.45 9.60
N TYR A 88 14.27 -12.43 10.93
CA TYR A 88 13.54 -13.43 11.71
C TYR A 88 12.05 -13.45 11.37
N VAL A 89 11.38 -12.30 11.44
CA VAL A 89 9.93 -12.19 11.16
C VAL A 89 9.64 -12.53 9.71
N TYR A 90 10.45 -12.04 8.77
CA TYR A 90 10.27 -12.32 7.36
C TYR A 90 10.42 -13.81 7.05
N GLU A 91 11.47 -14.45 7.53
CA GLU A 91 11.79 -15.85 7.17
C GLU A 91 10.92 -16.85 7.93
N LYS A 92 10.55 -16.58 9.18
CA LYS A 92 9.77 -17.52 10.00
C LYS A 92 8.28 -17.39 9.85
N LEU A 93 7.75 -16.18 9.66
CA LEU A 93 6.31 -15.95 9.61
C LEU A 93 5.85 -15.66 8.19
N LEU A 94 6.46 -14.67 7.54
CA LEU A 94 5.95 -14.16 6.27
C LEU A 94 6.25 -15.10 5.10
N CYS A 95 7.46 -15.63 5.00
CA CYS A 95 7.88 -16.50 3.90
C CYS A 95 7.02 -17.78 3.78
N PRO A 96 6.80 -18.57 4.85
CA PRO A 96 5.94 -19.75 4.75
C PRO A 96 4.47 -19.39 4.54
N TYR A 97 4.00 -18.28 5.12
CA TYR A 97 2.62 -17.83 4.92
C TYR A 97 2.37 -17.41 3.47
N MET A 98 3.28 -16.62 2.88
CA MET A 98 3.16 -16.15 1.51
C MET A 98 3.28 -17.31 0.53
N SER A 99 4.30 -18.18 0.69
CA SER A 99 4.50 -19.32 -0.21
C SER A 99 3.30 -20.28 -0.23
N LYS A 100 2.58 -20.41 0.89
CA LYS A 100 1.37 -21.24 0.96
C LYS A 100 0.17 -20.64 0.23
N HIS A 101 0.04 -19.31 0.21
CA HIS A 101 -1.14 -18.61 -0.33
C HIS A 101 -0.85 -17.87 -1.65
N GLU A 102 0.38 -17.95 -2.17
CA GLU A 102 0.83 -17.26 -3.37
C GLU A 102 -0.08 -17.57 -4.58
N SER A 103 -0.40 -18.85 -4.79
CA SER A 103 -1.29 -19.28 -5.89
C SER A 103 -2.69 -18.67 -5.81
N ASP A 104 -3.25 -18.61 -4.60
CA ASP A 104 -4.60 -18.11 -4.38
C ASP A 104 -4.65 -16.59 -4.56
N ILE A 105 -3.60 -15.90 -4.09
CA ILE A 105 -3.43 -14.46 -4.24
C ILE A 105 -3.27 -14.11 -5.73
N ASP A 106 -2.42 -14.82 -6.46
CA ASP A 106 -2.19 -14.58 -7.90
C ASP A 106 -3.46 -14.83 -8.71
N GLN A 107 -4.21 -15.88 -8.38
CA GLN A 107 -5.50 -16.13 -9.00
C GLN A 107 -6.49 -15.00 -8.69
N GLY A 108 -6.57 -14.55 -7.45
CA GLY A 108 -7.41 -13.41 -7.04
C GLY A 108 -7.06 -12.12 -7.80
N ILE A 109 -5.78 -11.79 -7.89
CA ILE A 109 -5.28 -10.60 -8.60
C ILE A 109 -5.59 -10.70 -10.10
N SER A 110 -5.40 -11.86 -10.72
CA SER A 110 -5.70 -12.03 -12.15
C SER A 110 -7.18 -11.87 -12.46
N VAL A 111 -8.06 -12.42 -11.61
CA VAL A 111 -9.51 -12.27 -11.72
C VAL A 111 -9.92 -10.80 -11.54
N LEU A 112 -9.36 -10.11 -10.56
CA LEU A 112 -9.61 -8.69 -10.34
C LEU A 112 -9.12 -7.84 -11.51
N LYS A 113 -7.96 -8.14 -12.08
CA LYS A 113 -7.42 -7.44 -13.24
C LYS A 113 -8.34 -7.59 -14.46
N ILE A 114 -8.81 -8.81 -14.74
CA ILE A 114 -9.74 -9.07 -15.84
C ILE A 114 -11.05 -8.31 -15.62
N ARG A 115 -11.65 -8.41 -14.43
CA ARG A 115 -12.90 -7.69 -14.10
C ARG A 115 -12.72 -6.18 -14.17
N GLY A 116 -11.61 -5.65 -13.69
CA GLY A 116 -11.28 -4.23 -13.76
C GLY A 116 -11.19 -3.74 -15.21
N HIS A 117 -10.48 -4.46 -16.08
CA HIS A 117 -10.43 -4.15 -17.51
C HIS A 117 -11.81 -4.18 -18.15
N LEU A 118 -12.63 -5.19 -17.85
CA LEU A 118 -14.00 -5.29 -18.38
C LEU A 118 -14.84 -4.08 -17.96
N VAL A 119 -14.85 -3.72 -16.68
CA VAL A 119 -15.59 -2.54 -16.18
C VAL A 119 -15.12 -1.25 -16.85
N ILE A 120 -13.80 -1.05 -16.97
CA ILE A 120 -13.25 0.14 -17.64
C ILE A 120 -13.70 0.19 -19.10
N THR A 121 -13.62 -0.92 -19.83
CA THR A 121 -14.04 -0.95 -21.24
C THR A 121 -15.54 -0.71 -21.40
N GLN A 122 -16.37 -1.25 -20.50
CA GLN A 122 -17.82 -0.99 -20.50
C GLN A 122 -18.13 0.49 -20.26
N LEU A 123 -17.47 1.13 -19.28
CA LEU A 123 -17.67 2.55 -19.00
C LEU A 123 -17.27 3.42 -20.20
N LEU A 124 -16.15 3.10 -20.87
CA LEU A 124 -15.72 3.82 -22.07
C LEU A 124 -16.72 3.64 -23.23
N GLN A 125 -17.21 2.42 -23.45
CA GLN A 125 -18.20 2.14 -24.49
C GLN A 125 -19.54 2.84 -24.22
N CYS A 126 -20.03 2.78 -22.97
CA CYS A 126 -21.23 3.50 -22.56
C CYS A 126 -21.06 5.01 -22.73
N GLY A 127 -19.93 5.57 -22.28
CA GLY A 127 -19.63 7.00 -22.43
C GLY A 127 -19.61 7.45 -23.90
N PHE A 128 -18.99 6.66 -24.79
CA PHE A 128 -18.99 6.92 -26.23
C PHE A 128 -20.38 6.80 -26.85
N HIS A 129 -21.19 5.84 -26.41
CA HIS A 129 -22.56 5.69 -26.90
C HIS A 129 -23.45 6.87 -26.47
N TRP A 130 -23.39 7.27 -25.20
CA TRP A 130 -24.14 8.42 -24.67
C TRP A 130 -23.75 9.72 -25.38
N SER A 131 -22.46 9.95 -25.64
CA SER A 131 -22.01 11.17 -26.33
C SER A 131 -22.55 11.26 -27.76
N LEU A 132 -22.56 10.14 -28.50
CA LEU A 132 -23.16 10.08 -29.84
C LEU A 132 -24.67 10.31 -29.81
N GLN A 133 -25.38 9.78 -28.81
CA GLN A 133 -26.83 10.00 -28.67
C GLN A 133 -27.16 11.47 -28.39
N ILE A 134 -26.44 12.12 -27.49
CA ILE A 134 -26.62 13.53 -27.17
C ILE A 134 -26.32 14.40 -28.39
N PHE A 135 -25.23 14.12 -29.11
CA PHE A 135 -24.89 14.86 -30.33
C PHE A 135 -26.01 14.78 -31.38
N LYS A 136 -26.58 13.59 -31.59
CA LYS A 136 -27.73 13.41 -32.49
C LYS A 136 -28.96 14.20 -32.02
N GLN A 137 -29.28 14.18 -30.73
CA GLN A 137 -30.40 14.95 -30.19
C GLN A 137 -30.21 16.46 -30.38
N LEU A 138 -29.02 16.99 -30.09
CA LEU A 138 -28.71 18.40 -30.25
C LEU A 138 -28.79 18.85 -31.71
N GLN A 139 -28.29 18.04 -32.65
CA GLN A 139 -28.37 18.34 -34.09
C GLN A 139 -29.84 18.38 -34.57
N GLN A 140 -30.68 17.49 -34.06
CA GLN A 140 -32.09 17.42 -34.43
C GLN A 140 -32.88 18.63 -33.89
N GLN A 141 -32.61 19.07 -32.66
CA GLN A 141 -33.26 20.23 -32.07
C GLN A 141 -32.90 21.53 -32.79
N PHE A 142 -31.61 21.74 -33.10
CA PHE A 142 -31.16 22.91 -33.85
C PHE A 142 -31.66 22.96 -35.29
N SER A 143 -32.00 21.81 -35.89
CA SER A 143 -32.63 21.75 -37.22
C SER A 143 -34.11 22.11 -37.19
N ILE A 144 -34.82 21.91 -36.08
CA ILE A 144 -36.23 22.27 -35.92
C ILE A 144 -36.38 23.77 -35.64
N ASP A 145 -35.49 24.36 -34.84
CA ASP A 145 -35.51 25.80 -34.52
C ASP A 145 -35.16 26.71 -35.72
N LYS A 146 -34.68 26.14 -36.84
CA LYS A 146 -34.35 26.85 -38.08
C LYS A 146 -35.44 26.81 -39.16
N VAL A 147 -36.55 26.10 -38.91
CA VAL A 147 -37.73 26.01 -39.79
C VAL A 147 -38.84 26.88 -39.22
#